data_AF-A0A2V6IK22-F1
#
_entry.id   AF-A0A2V6IK22-F1
#
_cell.length_a   1.000
_cell.length_b   1.000
_cell.length_c   1.000
_cell.angle_alpha   90.00
_cell.angle_beta   90.00
_cell.angle_gamma   90.00
#
_symmetry.space_group_name_H-M   'P 1'
#
loop_
_entity.id
_entity.type
_entity.pdbx_description
1 polymer ?
#
loop_
_entity_poly.entity_id
_entity_poly.type
_entity_poly.pdbx_seq_one_letter_code
_entity_poly.pdbx_strand_id
1 'polypeptide(L)'
;MAWRLHEHVLRGKIDNRTRGRVTGEIWLAGIDEPLVLELAGDCAPDLAGCELSFENPDPVPMTTKPPARQQRGPAGDITAARKVRVFDVSIEEALAISRRGETPPEHMANAVYLEWFSERSGRVVIESTDYRLQISEPAWRYTKEEIAERDRRIAEQETPFAIAITQDGETQEWDEVRYEQFLRESDALTEKYGRLLEKYADHPDSERIIAREMGWSWLEEALDREDEQEDQHEQEHEHEAEDLEATIDEEKEDQSENDIEDYELPPPDPMREGIDWVRDERGHILHPIEKRAHDTLHALLDELKAAEHFPEEEDEQLAEFVSGFMTLSAKLAGALGGVARGDDFFEPGMVVAWLKRILEILNKTIAAADTTRVKDFLPADRLAYYRSELFAIREEVLELIKELRSR
;
A
#
# COMPACT_ATOMS: atom_id res chain seq x y z
N MET A 1 0.91 7.90 -3.23
CA MET A 1 1.53 7.86 -4.57
C MET A 1 3.00 8.27 -4.48
N ALA A 2 3.85 7.81 -5.40
CA ALA A 2 5.30 8.09 -5.41
C ALA A 2 5.79 8.44 -6.81
N TRP A 3 6.67 9.45 -6.93
CA TRP A 3 7.34 9.79 -8.19
C TRP A 3 8.37 8.72 -8.56
N ARG A 4 8.26 8.14 -9.76
CA ARG A 4 9.25 7.19 -10.30
C ARG A 4 10.02 7.84 -11.43
N LEU A 5 11.27 8.22 -11.19
CA LEU A 5 12.03 9.09 -12.11
C LEU A 5 13.11 8.37 -12.91
N HIS A 6 13.28 7.06 -12.72
CA HIS A 6 14.39 6.29 -13.28
C HIS A 6 14.66 6.51 -14.78
N GLU A 7 13.66 6.34 -15.65
CA GLU A 7 13.86 6.54 -17.10
C GLU A 7 14.27 7.97 -17.48
N HIS A 8 13.91 8.96 -16.66
CA HIS A 8 14.15 10.38 -16.93
C HIS A 8 15.46 10.91 -16.36
N VAL A 9 16.14 10.16 -15.48
CA VAL A 9 17.43 10.59 -14.95
C VAL A 9 18.44 10.64 -16.09
N LEU A 10 19.11 11.79 -16.24
CA LEU A 10 20.29 11.92 -17.08
C LEU A 10 21.55 11.50 -16.30
N ARG A 11 21.73 12.11 -15.13
CA ARG A 11 22.84 11.84 -14.20
C ARG A 11 22.50 12.38 -12.82
N GLY A 12 23.18 11.90 -11.80
CA GLY A 12 23.03 12.44 -10.46
C GLY A 12 24.24 12.22 -9.57
N LYS A 13 24.23 12.94 -8.45
CA LYS A 13 25.22 12.83 -7.39
C LYS A 13 24.51 12.83 -6.04
N ILE A 14 24.90 11.92 -5.16
CA ILE A 14 24.46 11.82 -3.77
C ILE A 14 25.70 11.79 -2.89
N ASP A 15 25.71 12.60 -1.84
CA ASP A 15 26.78 12.72 -0.87
C ASP A 15 26.23 12.48 0.53
N ASN A 16 26.71 11.41 1.16
CA ASN A 16 26.46 11.08 2.57
C ASN A 16 27.78 10.98 3.37
N ARG A 17 28.82 11.71 2.96
CA ARG A 17 30.09 11.80 3.72
C ARG A 17 29.94 12.46 5.08
N THR A 18 28.84 13.18 5.31
CA THR A 18 28.47 13.74 6.61
C THR A 18 27.34 12.91 7.22
N ARG A 19 27.56 12.38 8.42
CA ARG A 19 26.59 11.54 9.12
C ARG A 19 25.30 12.32 9.46
N GLY A 20 24.16 11.66 9.35
CA GLY A 20 22.81 12.21 9.54
C GLY A 20 22.33 13.14 8.41
N ARG A 21 23.11 13.29 7.33
CA ARG A 21 22.77 14.21 6.24
C ARG A 21 23.11 13.61 4.88
N VAL A 22 22.13 13.66 3.98
CA VAL A 22 22.31 13.32 2.56
C VAL A 22 22.08 14.57 1.72
N THR A 23 23.04 14.92 0.86
CA THR A 23 22.91 16.02 -0.09
C THR A 23 23.13 15.55 -1.50
N GLY A 24 22.60 16.24 -2.51
CA GLY A 24 22.77 15.77 -3.88
C GLY A 24 22.17 16.66 -4.93
N GLU A 25 22.50 16.35 -6.18
CA GLU A 25 21.96 17.00 -7.36
C GLU A 25 21.62 15.93 -8.40
N ILE A 26 20.39 15.96 -8.92
CA ILE A 26 19.92 15.03 -9.96
C ILE A 26 19.44 15.84 -11.16
N TRP A 27 20.01 15.56 -12.33
CA TRP A 27 19.59 16.14 -13.60
C TRP A 27 18.63 15.18 -14.30
N LEU A 28 17.47 15.70 -14.71
CA LEU A 28 16.50 14.97 -15.50
C LEU A 28 16.63 15.39 -16.97
N ALA A 29 16.53 14.42 -17.89
CA ALA A 29 16.49 14.70 -19.31
C ALA A 29 15.21 15.51 -19.64
N GLY A 30 15.36 16.58 -20.42
CA GLY A 30 14.25 17.49 -20.75
C GLY A 30 14.01 18.62 -19.73
N ILE A 31 14.72 18.63 -18.60
CA ILE A 31 14.62 19.67 -17.58
C ILE A 31 15.97 20.38 -17.42
N ASP A 32 15.96 21.71 -17.57
CA ASP A 32 17.20 22.50 -17.55
C ASP A 32 17.85 22.60 -16.17
N GLU A 33 17.03 22.61 -15.10
CA GLU A 33 17.49 22.77 -13.73
C GLU A 33 17.51 21.44 -12.96
N PRO A 34 18.56 21.17 -12.16
CA PRO A 34 18.63 19.94 -11.38
C PRO A 34 17.70 19.99 -10.17
N LEU A 35 17.25 18.80 -9.75
CA LEU A 35 16.70 18.60 -8.42
C LEU A 35 17.83 18.68 -7.39
N VAL A 36 17.66 19.52 -6.38
CA VAL A 36 18.63 19.74 -5.30
C VAL A 36 18.12 19.08 -4.04
N LEU A 37 18.89 18.13 -3.51
CA LEU A 37 18.56 17.30 -2.37
C LEU A 37 19.25 17.82 -1.11
N GLU A 38 18.47 18.05 -0.07
CA GLU A 38 18.91 18.32 1.29
C GLU A 38 18.05 17.48 2.24
N LEU A 39 18.51 16.26 2.52
CA LEU A 39 17.75 15.26 3.25
C LEU A 39 18.36 14.98 4.62
N ALA A 40 17.50 14.71 5.59
CA ALA A 40 17.89 14.25 6.92
C ALA A 40 17.91 12.71 6.97
N GLY A 41 19.01 12.13 7.46
CA GLY A 41 19.20 10.68 7.51
C GLY A 41 20.51 10.24 6.86
N ASP A 42 20.68 8.93 6.73
CA ASP A 42 21.89 8.31 6.22
C ASP A 42 21.57 7.25 5.18
N CYS A 43 22.51 7.03 4.25
CA CYS A 43 22.41 5.96 3.25
C CYS A 43 22.61 4.58 3.88
N ALA A 44 22.22 3.54 3.16
CA ALA A 44 22.48 2.15 3.53
C ALA A 44 24.00 1.87 3.65
N PRO A 45 24.41 0.79 4.36
CA PRO A 45 25.82 0.55 4.70
C PRO A 45 26.82 0.51 3.53
N ASP A 46 26.35 0.24 2.32
CA ASP A 46 27.16 0.23 1.11
C ASP A 46 27.49 1.64 0.57
N LEU A 47 26.62 2.62 0.84
CA LEU A 47 26.79 4.03 0.45
C LEU A 47 27.04 4.96 1.64
N ALA A 48 26.92 4.47 2.86
CA ALA A 48 27.19 5.21 4.08
C ALA A 48 28.60 5.81 4.07
N GLY A 49 28.68 7.13 4.25
CA GLY A 49 29.94 7.86 4.22
C GLY A 49 30.52 8.09 2.82
N CYS A 50 29.86 7.66 1.75
CA CYS A 50 30.37 7.81 0.39
C CYS A 50 29.72 8.97 -0.37
N GLU A 51 30.38 9.38 -1.46
CA GLU A 51 29.76 10.11 -2.57
C GLU A 51 29.48 9.12 -3.70
N LEU A 52 28.22 9.01 -4.10
CA LEU A 52 27.76 8.25 -5.26
C LEU A 52 27.55 9.21 -6.44
N SER A 53 28.18 8.93 -7.57
CA SER A 53 27.84 9.52 -8.87
C SER A 53 27.25 8.45 -9.77
N PHE A 54 26.18 8.77 -10.48
CA PHE A 54 25.51 7.84 -11.39
C PHE A 54 25.10 8.53 -12.69
N GLU A 55 25.10 7.77 -13.78
CA GLU A 55 24.73 8.24 -15.11
C GLU A 55 23.87 7.18 -15.81
N ASN A 56 22.76 7.62 -16.39
CA ASN A 56 21.88 6.76 -17.17
C ASN A 56 22.40 6.70 -18.62
N PRO A 57 22.71 5.50 -19.16
CA PRO A 57 23.17 5.36 -20.54
C PRO A 57 22.12 5.69 -21.60
N ASP A 58 20.82 5.58 -21.28
CA ASP A 58 19.71 5.80 -22.23
C ASP A 58 18.56 6.60 -21.58
N PRO A 59 18.74 7.92 -21.38
CA PRO A 59 17.76 8.74 -20.69
C PRO A 59 16.61 9.17 -21.61
N VAL A 60 15.37 9.00 -21.14
CA VAL A 60 14.15 9.42 -21.84
C VAL A 60 13.76 10.85 -21.40
N PRO A 61 13.68 11.84 -22.30
CA PRO A 61 13.28 13.19 -21.94
C PRO A 61 11.89 13.23 -21.32
N MET A 62 11.79 13.89 -20.17
CA MET A 62 10.53 14.05 -19.46
C MET A 62 9.66 15.10 -20.17
N THR A 63 8.41 14.76 -20.43
CA THR A 63 7.43 15.61 -21.13
C THR A 63 6.39 16.21 -20.19
N THR A 64 6.33 15.73 -18.95
CA THR A 64 5.42 16.17 -17.89
C THR A 64 6.08 17.22 -16.99
N LYS A 65 5.30 17.83 -16.10
CA LYS A 65 5.80 18.82 -15.13
C LYS A 65 6.74 18.12 -14.13
N PRO A 66 7.95 18.66 -13.87
CA PRO A 66 8.89 18.08 -12.91
C PRO A 66 8.36 18.19 -11.46
N PRO A 67 8.85 17.33 -10.55
CA PRO A 67 8.69 17.54 -9.12
C PRO A 67 9.35 18.85 -8.68
N ALA A 68 9.08 19.28 -7.44
CA ALA A 68 9.64 20.53 -6.93
C ALA A 68 11.18 20.51 -7.02
N ARG A 69 11.80 21.61 -7.46
CA ARG A 69 13.26 21.63 -7.63
C ARG A 69 14.02 21.37 -6.33
N GLN A 70 13.58 21.96 -5.23
CA GLN A 70 14.18 21.77 -3.92
C GLN A 70 13.50 20.60 -3.21
N GLN A 71 14.30 19.59 -2.87
CA GLN A 71 13.88 18.38 -2.20
C GLN A 71 14.41 18.41 -0.76
N ARG A 72 13.50 18.66 0.20
CA ARG A 72 13.76 18.68 1.65
C ARG A 72 12.86 17.66 2.33
N GLY A 73 13.39 16.95 3.32
CA GLY A 73 12.68 15.97 4.12
C GLY A 73 13.56 14.77 4.51
N PRO A 74 12.98 13.69 5.04
CA PRO A 74 13.76 12.53 5.46
C PRO A 74 14.23 11.69 4.26
N ALA A 75 15.45 11.17 4.36
CA ALA A 75 15.96 10.13 3.49
C ALA A 75 15.22 8.81 3.79
N GLY A 76 14.75 8.13 2.74
CA GLY A 76 14.23 6.77 2.82
C GLY A 76 15.37 5.77 2.66
N ASP A 77 15.13 4.67 1.96
CA ASP A 77 16.21 3.73 1.64
C ASP A 77 17.05 4.19 0.44
N ILE A 78 18.36 4.26 0.63
CA ILE A 78 19.33 4.73 -0.37
C ILE A 78 20.49 3.73 -0.42
N THR A 79 20.51 2.89 -1.44
CA THR A 79 21.49 1.79 -1.61
C THR A 79 21.86 1.59 -3.09
N ALA A 80 23.07 1.09 -3.34
CA ALA A 80 23.54 0.60 -4.64
C ALA A 80 23.61 -0.94 -4.70
N ALA A 81 23.14 -1.63 -3.66
CA ALA A 81 23.27 -3.07 -3.49
C ALA A 81 21.93 -3.82 -3.43
N ARG A 82 20.82 -3.18 -3.82
CA ARG A 82 19.49 -3.82 -3.82
C ARG A 82 19.50 -4.99 -4.81
N LYS A 83 19.13 -6.18 -4.32
CA LYS A 83 19.12 -7.40 -5.13
C LYS A 83 17.80 -7.50 -5.88
N VAL A 84 17.85 -7.46 -7.21
CA VAL A 84 16.69 -7.59 -8.09
C VAL A 84 16.92 -8.67 -9.13
N ARG A 85 15.83 -9.32 -9.59
CA ARG A 85 15.86 -10.28 -10.70
C ARG A 85 15.85 -9.52 -12.01
N VAL A 86 16.81 -9.80 -12.88
CA VAL A 86 16.94 -9.17 -14.20
C VAL A 86 16.97 -10.26 -15.27
N PHE A 87 16.28 -10.03 -16.37
CA PHE A 87 16.30 -10.93 -17.52
C PHE A 87 17.63 -10.79 -18.29
N ASP A 88 18.19 -11.92 -18.72
CA ASP A 88 19.42 -11.97 -19.55
C ASP A 88 19.18 -11.55 -21.01
N VAL A 89 17.91 -11.40 -21.38
CA VAL A 89 17.45 -11.03 -22.71
C VAL A 89 16.65 -9.72 -22.62
N SER A 90 16.47 -9.05 -23.75
CA SER A 90 15.63 -7.85 -23.80
C SER A 90 14.22 -8.16 -23.27
N ILE A 91 13.54 -7.16 -22.70
CA ILE A 91 12.16 -7.33 -22.20
C ILE A 91 11.26 -7.91 -23.31
N GLU A 92 11.42 -7.48 -24.57
CA GLU A 92 10.67 -8.02 -25.70
C GLU A 92 10.95 -9.51 -25.98
N GLU A 93 12.20 -9.94 -25.87
CA GLU A 93 12.58 -11.35 -26.03
C GLU A 93 12.17 -12.19 -24.82
N ALA A 94 12.29 -11.67 -23.60
CA ALA A 94 11.78 -12.30 -22.39
C ALA A 94 10.27 -12.54 -22.52
N LEU A 95 9.52 -11.51 -22.94
CA LEU A 95 8.10 -11.63 -23.23
C LEU A 95 7.82 -12.66 -24.33
N ALA A 96 8.64 -12.73 -25.37
CA ALA A 96 8.49 -13.72 -26.44
C ALA A 96 8.80 -15.17 -25.99
N ILE A 97 9.74 -15.36 -25.07
CA ILE A 97 10.08 -16.66 -24.46
C ILE A 97 8.95 -17.09 -23.50
N SER A 98 8.48 -16.18 -22.65
CA SER A 98 7.34 -16.40 -21.76
C SER A 98 6.06 -16.74 -22.54
N ARG A 99 5.80 -16.07 -23.67
CA ARG A 99 4.66 -16.39 -24.56
C ARG A 99 4.75 -17.79 -25.19
N ARG A 100 5.94 -18.39 -25.26
CA ARG A 100 6.14 -19.78 -25.69
C ARG A 100 6.00 -20.78 -24.53
N GLY A 101 5.72 -20.33 -23.31
CA GLY A 101 5.61 -21.15 -22.10
C GLY A 101 6.96 -21.55 -21.52
N GLU A 102 8.04 -20.88 -21.93
CA GLU A 102 9.40 -21.09 -21.42
C GLU A 102 9.74 -19.99 -20.39
N THR A 103 10.52 -20.30 -19.36
CA THR A 103 11.03 -19.31 -18.42
C THR A 103 12.19 -18.54 -19.05
N PRO A 104 12.11 -17.20 -19.18
CA PRO A 104 13.23 -16.41 -19.67
C PRO A 104 14.46 -16.61 -18.76
N PRO A 105 15.67 -16.70 -19.34
CA PRO A 105 16.88 -16.73 -18.54
C PRO A 105 16.98 -15.43 -17.73
N GLU A 106 17.25 -15.56 -16.45
CA GLU A 106 17.30 -14.48 -15.47
C GLU A 106 18.47 -14.68 -14.52
N HIS A 107 18.96 -13.58 -13.95
CA HIS A 107 19.96 -13.60 -12.89
C HIS A 107 19.68 -12.52 -11.85
N MET A 108 20.32 -12.68 -10.68
CA MET A 108 20.29 -11.66 -9.64
C MET A 108 21.35 -10.59 -9.93
N ALA A 109 20.90 -9.35 -10.10
CA ALA A 109 21.77 -8.19 -10.27
C ALA A 109 21.65 -7.22 -9.09
N ASN A 110 22.62 -6.31 -8.97
CA ASN A 110 22.51 -5.18 -8.05
C ASN A 110 21.83 -4.01 -8.79
N ALA A 111 20.81 -3.43 -8.16
CA ALA A 111 20.20 -2.18 -8.56
C ALA A 111 20.62 -1.06 -7.61
N VAL A 112 20.74 0.14 -8.18
CA VAL A 112 20.68 1.36 -7.38
C VAL A 112 19.22 1.65 -7.05
N TYR A 113 18.95 1.89 -5.78
CA TYR A 113 17.65 2.26 -5.24
C TYR A 113 17.82 3.50 -4.40
N LEU A 114 17.19 4.60 -4.80
CA LEU A 114 17.21 5.88 -4.10
C LEU A 114 15.77 6.26 -3.76
N GLU A 115 15.49 6.39 -2.48
CA GLU A 115 14.19 6.82 -1.98
C GLU A 115 14.32 7.96 -0.97
N TRP A 116 13.41 8.93 -1.07
CA TRP A 116 13.24 9.97 -0.07
C TRP A 116 11.82 10.51 -0.05
N PHE A 117 11.51 11.23 1.02
CA PHE A 117 10.21 11.88 1.19
C PHE A 117 10.41 13.39 1.18
N SER A 118 9.83 14.02 0.17
CA SER A 118 9.86 15.47 0.00
C SER A 118 8.65 16.10 0.64
N GLU A 119 8.87 17.16 1.42
CA GLU A 119 7.80 18.00 1.96
C GLU A 119 6.90 18.60 0.87
N ARG A 120 7.46 18.82 -0.34
CA ARG A 120 6.75 19.48 -1.45
C ARG A 120 6.32 18.54 -2.57
N SER A 121 7.01 17.41 -2.73
CA SER A 121 6.77 16.47 -3.84
C SER A 121 6.25 15.11 -3.39
N GLY A 122 6.16 14.85 -2.08
CA GLY A 122 5.85 13.53 -1.54
C GLY A 122 7.00 12.53 -1.72
N ARG A 123 6.68 11.24 -1.76
CA ARG A 123 7.66 10.15 -1.92
C ARG A 123 8.25 10.15 -3.34
N VAL A 124 9.56 10.04 -3.45
CA VAL A 124 10.28 9.93 -4.74
C VAL A 124 11.16 8.70 -4.71
N VAL A 125 11.17 7.95 -5.82
CA VAL A 125 11.89 6.68 -5.98
C VAL A 125 12.62 6.67 -7.32
N ILE A 126 13.88 6.23 -7.29
CA ILE A 126 14.70 5.93 -8.46
C ILE A 126 15.28 4.53 -8.27
N GLU A 127 14.89 3.60 -9.14
CA GLU A 127 15.43 2.24 -9.17
C GLU A 127 15.96 1.93 -10.56
N SER A 128 17.20 1.46 -10.67
CA SER A 128 17.76 1.04 -11.97
C SER A 128 18.93 0.07 -11.78
N THR A 129 19.05 -0.88 -12.71
CA THR A 129 20.19 -1.81 -12.83
C THR A 129 21.22 -1.36 -13.86
N ASP A 130 20.85 -0.41 -14.71
CA ASP A 130 21.58 -0.09 -15.94
C ASP A 130 22.49 1.14 -15.79
N TYR A 131 22.41 1.83 -14.66
CA TYR A 131 23.20 3.01 -14.40
C TYR A 131 24.69 2.69 -14.24
N ARG A 132 25.52 3.59 -14.76
CA ARG A 132 26.96 3.56 -14.49
C ARG A 132 27.24 4.26 -13.18
N LEU A 133 27.68 3.49 -12.19
CA LEU A 133 27.92 3.98 -10.83
C LEU A 133 29.41 4.23 -10.59
N GLN A 134 29.72 5.30 -9.86
CA GLN A 134 31.03 5.59 -9.29
C GLN A 134 30.85 5.95 -7.81
N ILE A 135 31.49 5.19 -6.93
CA ILE A 135 31.38 5.36 -5.47
C ILE A 135 32.76 5.75 -4.93
N SER A 136 32.82 6.83 -4.14
CA SER A 136 34.06 7.29 -3.52
C SER A 136 34.51 6.39 -2.35
N GLU A 137 35.70 6.65 -1.81
CA GLU A 137 36.05 6.12 -0.50
C GLU A 137 35.11 6.70 0.59
N PRO A 138 34.73 5.90 1.59
CA PRO A 138 33.86 6.37 2.66
C PRO A 138 34.60 7.23 3.69
N ALA A 139 34.02 8.38 4.03
CA ALA A 139 34.46 9.23 5.14
C ALA A 139 34.12 8.64 6.52
N TRP A 140 33.09 7.81 6.60
CA TRP A 140 32.68 7.09 7.82
C TRP A 140 32.00 5.77 7.44
N ARG A 141 31.88 4.85 8.40
CA ARG A 141 31.16 3.58 8.24
C ARG A 141 30.39 3.27 9.51
N TYR A 142 29.29 2.54 9.37
CA TYR A 142 28.59 1.99 10.52
C TYR A 142 29.44 0.96 11.26
N THR A 143 29.24 0.86 12.57
CA THR A 143 29.66 -0.30 13.35
C THR A 143 28.72 -1.48 13.09
N LYS A 144 29.13 -2.68 13.49
CA LYS A 144 28.28 -3.88 13.34
C LYS A 144 27.00 -3.78 14.17
N GLU A 145 27.10 -3.18 15.35
CA GLU A 145 25.98 -2.96 16.26
C GLU A 145 24.98 -1.97 15.68
N GLU A 146 25.46 -0.90 15.04
CA GLU A 146 24.61 0.11 14.38
C GLU A 146 23.87 -0.48 13.16
N ILE A 147 24.53 -1.35 12.38
CA ILE A 147 23.87 -2.07 11.29
C ILE A 147 22.78 -2.99 11.83
N ALA A 148 23.09 -3.80 12.85
CA ALA A 148 22.12 -4.73 13.43
C ALA A 148 20.89 -4.02 14.05
N GLU A 149 21.10 -2.85 14.66
CA GLU A 149 20.01 -2.03 15.18
C GLU A 149 19.18 -1.40 14.06
N ARG A 150 19.81 -0.93 12.99
CA ARG A 150 19.11 -0.43 11.79
C ARG A 150 18.27 -1.53 11.15
N ASP A 151 18.84 -2.71 10.93
CA ASP A 151 18.15 -3.84 10.33
C ASP A 151 16.93 -4.24 11.18
N ARG A 152 17.08 -4.22 12.51
CA ARG A 152 15.96 -4.43 13.43
C ARG A 152 14.88 -3.37 13.29
N ARG A 153 15.25 -2.08 13.26
CA ARG A 153 14.29 -0.98 13.10
C ARG A 153 13.58 -1.01 11.75
N ILE A 154 14.27 -1.33 10.66
CA ILE A 154 13.66 -1.49 9.33
C ILE A 154 12.66 -2.65 9.37
N ALA A 155 13.04 -3.80 9.95
CA ALA A 155 12.13 -4.93 10.13
C ALA A 155 10.90 -4.58 10.99
N GLU A 156 11.06 -3.72 12.00
CA GLU A 156 9.98 -3.23 12.85
C GLU A 156 9.12 -2.13 12.18
N GLN A 157 9.67 -1.33 11.26
CA GLN A 157 9.01 -0.19 10.61
C GLN A 157 8.38 -0.52 9.24
N GLU A 158 8.94 -1.45 8.47
CA GLU A 158 8.36 -1.90 7.18
C GLU A 158 7.14 -2.83 7.35
N THR A 159 6.68 -3.04 8.59
CA THR A 159 5.67 -4.06 8.88
C THR A 159 4.43 -3.55 9.62
N PRO A 160 3.48 -2.95 8.89
CA PRO A 160 2.07 -3.13 9.25
C PRO A 160 1.53 -4.48 8.73
N PHE A 161 2.12 -5.06 7.66
CA PHE A 161 1.66 -6.30 7.03
C PHE A 161 2.75 -7.31 6.61
N ALA A 162 4.04 -6.98 6.64
CA ALA A 162 5.12 -7.88 6.20
C ALA A 162 5.84 -8.60 7.37
N ILE A 163 5.08 -9.31 8.21
CA ILE A 163 5.45 -10.66 8.68
C ILE A 163 6.81 -10.88 9.37
N ALA A 164 6.70 -11.35 10.62
CA ALA A 164 7.76 -11.69 11.55
C ALA A 164 8.90 -12.54 10.96
N ILE A 165 10.09 -11.96 10.93
CA ILE A 165 11.36 -12.68 10.84
C ILE A 165 11.68 -13.20 12.25
N THR A 166 11.73 -14.52 12.46
CA THR A 166 12.35 -15.09 13.65
C THR A 166 13.84 -14.74 13.68
N GLN A 167 14.44 -14.65 14.87
CA GLN A 167 15.79 -14.14 15.21
C GLN A 167 17.00 -14.60 14.35
N ASP A 168 16.83 -15.44 13.35
CA ASP A 168 17.90 -16.08 12.57
C ASP A 168 17.99 -15.61 11.10
N GLY A 169 17.16 -14.65 10.66
CA GLY A 169 17.35 -13.98 9.36
C GLY A 169 17.08 -14.85 8.11
N GLU A 170 16.34 -15.96 8.26
CA GLU A 170 15.80 -16.72 7.14
C GLU A 170 14.38 -16.22 6.84
N THR A 171 14.16 -15.66 5.64
CA THR A 171 12.83 -15.36 5.11
C THR A 171 12.11 -16.68 4.88
N GLN A 172 11.31 -17.12 5.85
CA GLN A 172 10.46 -18.30 5.68
C GLN A 172 9.15 -17.85 5.04
N GLU A 173 8.87 -18.35 3.82
CA GLU A 173 7.54 -18.20 3.21
C GLU A 173 6.49 -18.74 4.19
N TRP A 174 5.50 -17.90 4.52
CA TRP A 174 4.43 -18.30 5.43
C TRP A 174 3.41 -19.14 4.67
N ASP A 175 3.07 -20.28 5.25
CA ASP A 175 1.95 -21.05 4.75
C ASP A 175 0.61 -20.38 5.09
N GLU A 176 -0.46 -20.84 4.44
CA GLU A 176 -1.81 -20.34 4.66
C GLU A 176 -2.29 -20.44 6.12
N VAL A 177 -1.70 -21.35 6.92
CA VAL A 177 -2.06 -21.55 8.33
C VAL A 177 -1.42 -20.47 9.20
N ARG A 178 -0.17 -20.12 8.91
CA ARG A 178 0.54 -19.05 9.60
C ARG A 178 -0.06 -17.68 9.31
N TYR A 179 -0.44 -17.42 8.06
CA TYR A 179 -1.17 -16.21 7.67
C TYR A 179 -2.50 -16.08 8.42
N GLU A 180 -3.28 -17.15 8.51
CA GLU A 180 -4.54 -17.15 9.28
C GLU A 180 -4.30 -16.86 10.77
N GLN A 181 -3.23 -17.42 11.36
CA GLN A 181 -2.88 -17.13 12.75
C GLN A 181 -2.55 -15.65 12.95
N PHE A 182 -1.74 -15.07 12.07
CA PHE A 182 -1.39 -13.65 12.13
C PHE A 182 -2.61 -12.75 11.98
N LEU A 183 -3.51 -13.08 11.06
CA LEU A 183 -4.76 -12.34 10.90
C LEU A 183 -5.62 -12.37 12.17
N ARG A 184 -5.67 -13.50 12.89
CA ARG A 184 -6.36 -13.58 14.19
C ARG A 184 -5.69 -12.74 15.27
N GLU A 185 -4.36 -12.70 15.28
CA GLU A 185 -3.59 -11.85 16.20
C GLU A 185 -3.87 -10.37 15.91
N SER A 186 -3.89 -9.97 14.63
CA SER A 186 -4.26 -8.62 14.19
C SER A 186 -5.71 -8.26 14.54
N ASP A 187 -6.67 -9.17 14.34
CA ASP A 187 -8.06 -8.95 14.71
C ASP A 187 -8.20 -8.75 16.23
N ALA A 188 -7.50 -9.56 17.03
CA ALA A 188 -7.50 -9.43 18.50
C ALA A 188 -6.87 -8.12 18.97
N LEU A 189 -5.80 -7.66 18.30
CA LEU A 189 -5.19 -6.36 18.55
C LEU A 189 -6.14 -5.22 18.18
N THR A 190 -6.83 -5.31 17.04
CA THR A 190 -7.82 -4.32 16.60
C THR A 190 -9.00 -4.25 17.57
N GLU A 191 -9.50 -5.40 18.03
CA GLU A 191 -10.58 -5.45 19.02
C GLU A 191 -10.14 -4.85 20.37
N LYS A 192 -8.93 -5.19 20.81
CA LYS A 192 -8.35 -4.58 22.02
C LYS A 192 -8.24 -3.06 21.86
N TYR A 193 -7.71 -2.58 20.74
CA TYR A 193 -7.59 -1.16 20.44
C TYR A 193 -8.96 -0.46 20.45
N GLY A 194 -9.96 -1.02 19.77
CA GLY A 194 -11.33 -0.47 19.76
C GLY A 194 -11.95 -0.37 21.16
N ARG A 195 -11.75 -1.39 22.00
CA ARG A 195 -12.21 -1.34 23.41
C ARG A 195 -11.50 -0.27 24.23
N LEU A 196 -10.21 -0.03 23.96
CA LEU A 196 -9.45 1.00 24.65
C LEU A 196 -9.88 2.41 24.22
N LEU A 197 -10.13 2.60 22.92
CA LEU A 197 -10.72 3.84 22.40
C LEU A 197 -12.07 4.13 23.06
N GLU A 198 -12.97 3.16 23.15
CA GLU A 198 -14.27 3.34 23.80
C GLU A 198 -14.12 3.63 25.30
N LYS A 199 -13.22 2.92 25.99
CA LYS A 199 -13.00 3.07 27.43
C LYS A 199 -12.38 4.42 27.80
N TYR A 200 -11.51 4.96 26.95
CA TYR A 200 -10.76 6.18 27.22
C TYR A 200 -11.19 7.37 26.34
N ALA A 201 -12.34 7.30 25.66
CA ALA A 201 -12.81 8.33 24.73
C ALA A 201 -12.83 9.75 25.34
N ASP A 202 -13.17 9.87 26.62
CA ASP A 202 -13.26 11.15 27.34
C ASP A 202 -12.02 11.47 28.20
N HIS A 203 -10.95 10.69 28.09
CA HIS A 203 -9.74 10.88 28.89
C HIS A 203 -8.75 11.84 28.17
N PRO A 204 -8.24 12.89 28.86
CA PRO A 204 -7.30 13.83 28.24
C PRO A 204 -6.02 13.17 27.72
N ASP A 205 -5.46 12.19 28.46
CA ASP A 205 -4.32 11.36 28.02
C ASP A 205 -4.72 10.03 27.35
N SER A 206 -5.88 9.97 26.71
CA SER A 206 -6.41 8.73 26.11
C SER A 206 -5.39 8.07 25.17
N GLU A 207 -4.78 8.85 24.29
CA GLU A 207 -3.80 8.37 23.30
C GLU A 207 -2.57 7.74 23.95
N ARG A 208 -2.06 8.35 25.01
CA ARG A 208 -0.89 7.87 25.77
C ARG A 208 -1.18 6.58 26.52
N ILE A 209 -2.36 6.51 27.14
CA ILE A 209 -2.82 5.30 27.85
C ILE A 209 -3.03 4.16 26.85
N ILE A 210 -3.64 4.45 25.70
CA ILE A 210 -3.86 3.48 24.63
C ILE A 210 -2.51 3.00 24.08
N ALA A 211 -1.56 3.90 23.78
CA ALA A 211 -0.22 3.55 23.31
C ALA A 211 0.50 2.62 24.28
N ARG A 212 0.51 2.95 25.58
CA ARG A 212 1.11 2.13 26.63
C ARG A 212 0.44 0.76 26.76
N GLU A 213 -0.90 0.71 26.74
CA GLU A 213 -1.65 -0.55 26.83
C GLU A 213 -1.49 -1.42 25.57
N MET A 214 -1.27 -0.81 24.41
CA MET A 214 -0.98 -1.49 23.14
C MET A 214 0.50 -1.88 22.99
N GLY A 215 1.37 -1.39 23.87
CA GLY A 215 2.82 -1.64 23.81
C GLY A 215 3.53 -0.84 22.71
N TRP A 216 2.93 0.26 22.25
CA TRP A 216 3.49 1.15 21.23
C TRP A 216 4.43 2.17 21.87
N SER A 217 5.56 1.70 22.38
CA SER A 217 6.55 2.53 23.08
C SER A 217 7.07 3.68 22.22
N TRP A 218 7.16 3.50 20.90
CA TRP A 218 7.55 4.54 19.95
C TRP A 218 6.55 5.70 19.85
N LEU A 219 5.24 5.41 19.96
CA LEU A 219 4.18 6.42 19.94
C LEU A 219 4.10 7.12 21.30
N GLU A 220 4.31 6.39 22.40
CA GLU A 220 4.45 6.98 23.74
C GLU A 220 5.63 7.96 23.79
N GLU A 221 6.80 7.57 23.28
CA GLU A 221 7.96 8.46 23.17
C GLU A 221 7.78 9.63 22.20
N ALA A 222 6.90 9.50 21.19
CA ALA A 222 6.59 10.59 20.26
C ALA A 222 5.71 11.65 20.93
N LEU A 223 4.66 11.20 21.64
CA LEU A 223 3.79 12.08 22.43
C LEU A 223 4.57 12.78 23.55
N ASP A 224 5.49 12.09 24.22
CA ASP A 224 6.33 12.70 25.26
C ASP A 224 7.26 13.80 24.68
N ARG A 225 7.72 13.65 23.42
CA ARG A 225 8.53 14.68 22.73
C ARG A 225 7.69 15.87 22.27
N GLU A 226 6.40 15.68 22.00
CA GLU A 226 5.46 16.77 21.67
C GLU A 226 5.12 17.58 22.93
N ASP A 227 4.81 16.92 24.04
CA ASP A 227 4.63 17.56 25.36
C ASP A 227 5.88 18.37 25.76
N GLU A 228 7.09 17.81 25.56
CA GLU A 228 8.36 18.53 25.82
C GLU A 228 8.59 19.73 24.89
N GLN A 229 8.02 19.73 23.68
CA GLN A 229 8.10 20.86 22.73
C GLN A 229 7.04 21.93 23.04
N GLU A 230 5.85 21.55 23.49
CA GLU A 230 4.83 22.48 24.00
C GLU A 230 5.31 23.18 25.29
N ASP A 231 5.94 22.45 26.23
CA ASP A 231 6.58 23.01 27.43
C ASP A 231 7.77 23.94 27.12
N GLN A 232 8.45 23.73 25.98
CA GLN A 232 9.51 24.61 25.48
C GLN A 232 8.95 25.85 24.76
N HIS A 233 7.79 25.74 24.12
CA HIS A 233 7.08 26.86 23.50
C HIS A 233 6.36 27.77 24.51
N GLU A 234 5.95 27.25 25.68
CA GLU A 234 5.42 28.08 26.78
C GLU A 234 6.48 28.93 27.51
N GLN A 235 7.78 28.68 27.30
CA GLN A 235 8.87 29.50 27.87
C GLN A 235 9.48 30.54 26.92
N GLU A 236 9.06 30.60 25.64
CA GLU A 236 9.57 31.60 24.68
C GLU A 236 8.49 32.50 24.01
N HIS A 237 7.21 32.41 24.38
CA HIS A 237 6.18 33.34 23.89
C HIS A 237 5.33 34.01 25.00
N GLU A 238 5.99 34.72 25.94
CA GLU A 238 5.45 35.99 26.44
C GLU A 238 5.93 37.11 25.51
N HIS A 239 5.34 37.24 24.31
CA HIS A 239 5.11 38.50 23.58
C HIS A 239 4.57 38.21 22.18
N GLU A 240 3.53 38.97 21.81
CA GLU A 240 2.86 39.04 20.50
C GLU A 240 1.81 37.96 20.20
N ALA A 241 0.83 37.87 21.10
CA ALA A 241 -0.55 37.58 20.70
C ALA A 241 -1.23 38.90 20.34
N GLU A 242 -1.42 39.17 19.04
CA GLU A 242 -2.44 40.06 18.45
C GLU A 242 -2.12 40.21 16.95
N ASP A 243 -2.59 39.28 16.13
CA ASP A 243 -2.98 39.47 14.71
C ASP A 243 -2.96 38.12 13.99
N LEU A 244 -4.14 37.47 13.89
CA LEU A 244 -4.56 36.56 12.80
C LEU A 244 -5.92 35.90 13.08
N GLU A 245 -6.67 36.37 14.07
CA GLU A 245 -8.07 36.00 14.29
C GLU A 245 -8.99 36.85 13.39
N ALA A 246 -8.89 36.71 12.06
CA ALA A 246 -9.83 37.32 11.11
C ALA A 246 -9.70 36.79 9.67
N THR A 247 -9.86 35.49 9.42
CA THR A 247 -10.44 34.97 8.15
C THR A 247 -10.70 33.46 8.23
N ILE A 248 -11.68 33.06 9.03
CA ILE A 248 -12.36 31.79 8.84
C ILE A 248 -13.84 32.10 8.94
N ASP A 249 -14.44 32.48 7.82
CA ASP A 249 -15.83 32.14 7.57
C ASP A 249 -16.12 32.19 6.07
N GLU A 250 -16.89 31.18 5.68
CA GLU A 250 -17.52 30.93 4.36
C GLU A 250 -16.65 30.24 3.28
N GLU A 251 -17.19 29.12 2.80
CA GLU A 251 -16.75 28.25 1.70
C GLU A 251 -15.78 27.09 2.03
N LYS A 252 -16.29 26.08 2.75
CA LYS A 252 -15.89 24.68 2.55
C LYS A 252 -17.13 23.82 2.28
N GLU A 253 -17.75 24.06 1.12
CA GLU A 253 -18.57 23.05 0.44
C GLU A 253 -17.66 22.23 -0.50
N ASP A 254 -17.70 20.91 -0.35
CA ASP A 254 -17.44 19.88 -1.37
C ASP A 254 -16.32 20.11 -2.41
N GLN A 255 -15.06 19.98 -1.99
CA GLN A 255 -13.92 19.81 -2.92
C GLN A 255 -12.95 18.69 -2.54
N SER A 256 -13.37 17.68 -1.76
CA SER A 256 -12.46 16.61 -1.33
C SER A 256 -12.44 15.36 -2.23
N GLU A 257 -13.21 15.30 -3.32
CA GLU A 257 -13.27 14.07 -4.16
C GLU A 257 -12.67 14.20 -5.57
N ASN A 258 -12.29 15.39 -6.05
CA ASN A 258 -11.89 15.59 -7.46
C ASN A 258 -10.40 15.92 -7.71
N ASP A 259 -9.55 16.00 -6.68
CA ASP A 259 -8.12 16.41 -6.83
C ASP A 259 -7.12 15.27 -6.55
N ILE A 260 -7.51 14.02 -6.79
CA ILE A 260 -6.54 12.94 -7.02
C ILE A 260 -6.32 12.91 -8.54
N GLU A 261 -5.21 13.47 -9.02
CA GLU A 261 -4.78 13.26 -10.40
C GLU A 261 -4.79 11.74 -10.67
N ASP A 262 -5.65 11.29 -11.59
CA ASP A 262 -5.71 9.92 -12.11
C ASP A 262 -4.37 9.57 -12.76
N TYR A 263 -3.42 9.16 -11.92
CA TYR A 263 -2.19 8.53 -12.35
C TYR A 263 -2.58 7.15 -12.88
N GLU A 264 -2.78 7.04 -14.19
CA GLU A 264 -2.98 5.75 -14.86
C GLU A 264 -1.71 4.91 -14.64
N LEU A 265 -1.75 4.03 -13.63
CA LEU A 265 -0.78 2.95 -13.50
C LEU A 265 -0.75 2.17 -14.82
N PRO A 266 0.42 1.70 -15.27
CA PRO A 266 0.48 0.87 -16.47
C PRO A 266 -0.50 -0.30 -16.31
N PRO A 267 -1.27 -0.62 -17.36
CA PRO A 267 -2.28 -1.66 -17.26
C PRO A 267 -1.60 -2.98 -16.83
N PRO A 268 -2.25 -3.77 -15.97
CA PRO A 268 -1.78 -5.09 -15.58
C PRO A 268 -1.58 -5.97 -16.81
N ASP A 269 -0.82 -7.06 -16.65
CA ASP A 269 -0.44 -7.95 -17.76
C ASP A 269 -1.65 -8.26 -18.68
N PRO A 270 -1.65 -7.78 -19.94
CA PRO A 270 -2.72 -8.01 -20.91
C PRO A 270 -3.05 -9.49 -21.13
N MET A 271 -2.11 -10.40 -20.88
CA MET A 271 -2.31 -11.84 -21.02
C MET A 271 -3.21 -12.42 -19.92
N ARG A 272 -3.43 -11.67 -18.83
CA ARG A 272 -4.30 -12.06 -17.71
C ARG A 272 -5.64 -11.32 -17.69
N GLU A 273 -5.93 -10.55 -18.74
CA GLU A 273 -7.25 -9.94 -18.94
C GLU A 273 -8.32 -11.04 -19.11
N GLY A 274 -9.41 -10.93 -18.37
CA GLY A 274 -10.46 -11.95 -18.26
C GLY A 274 -10.12 -13.09 -17.29
N ILE A 275 -8.91 -13.14 -16.73
CA ILE A 275 -8.47 -14.16 -15.76
C ILE A 275 -8.26 -13.53 -14.39
N ASP A 276 -7.26 -12.67 -14.26
CA ASP A 276 -6.93 -11.98 -13.01
C ASP A 276 -7.58 -10.60 -12.94
N TRP A 277 -7.91 -10.00 -14.10
CA TRP A 277 -8.49 -8.66 -14.16
C TRP A 277 -9.41 -8.43 -15.35
N VAL A 278 -10.34 -7.49 -15.22
CA VAL A 278 -11.27 -7.01 -16.25
C VAL A 278 -11.49 -5.51 -16.07
N ARG A 279 -12.01 -4.83 -17.10
CA ARG A 279 -12.44 -3.43 -17.00
C ARG A 279 -13.94 -3.31 -16.75
N ASP A 280 -14.32 -2.42 -15.84
CA ASP A 280 -15.71 -1.99 -15.74
C ASP A 280 -16.06 -0.94 -16.81
N GLU A 281 -17.31 -0.48 -16.79
CA GLU A 281 -17.80 0.54 -17.74
C GLU A 281 -17.11 1.90 -17.59
N ARG A 282 -16.49 2.16 -16.44
CA ARG A 282 -15.76 3.39 -16.12
C ARG A 282 -14.26 3.26 -16.38
N GLY A 283 -13.79 2.08 -16.81
CA GLY A 283 -12.39 1.80 -17.11
C GLY A 283 -11.56 1.31 -15.91
N HIS A 284 -12.17 1.14 -14.73
CA HIS A 284 -11.48 0.63 -13.55
C HIS A 284 -11.11 -0.83 -13.72
N ILE A 285 -9.93 -1.19 -13.19
CA ILE A 285 -9.39 -2.54 -13.20
C ILE A 285 -9.86 -3.27 -11.95
N LEU A 286 -10.59 -4.38 -12.14
CA LEU A 286 -11.18 -5.19 -11.08
C LEU A 286 -10.89 -6.67 -11.33
N HIS A 287 -10.90 -7.49 -10.30
CA HIS A 287 -10.87 -8.95 -10.50
C HIS A 287 -12.23 -9.46 -11.03
N PRO A 288 -12.31 -10.48 -11.91
CA PRO A 288 -13.60 -10.98 -12.41
C PRO A 288 -14.61 -11.36 -11.32
N ILE A 289 -14.16 -12.04 -10.26
CA ILE A 289 -14.99 -12.40 -9.09
C ILE A 289 -15.51 -11.15 -8.36
N GLU A 290 -14.65 -10.15 -8.18
CA GLU A 290 -15.02 -8.87 -7.56
C GLU A 290 -16.07 -8.16 -8.39
N LYS A 291 -15.85 -8.04 -9.70
CA LYS A 291 -16.80 -7.42 -10.64
C LYS A 291 -18.16 -8.12 -10.56
N ARG A 292 -18.18 -9.46 -10.58
CA ARG A 292 -19.42 -10.23 -10.47
C ARG A 292 -20.16 -9.93 -9.18
N ALA A 293 -19.46 -9.91 -8.03
CA ALA A 293 -20.05 -9.59 -6.75
C ALA A 293 -20.59 -8.15 -6.69
N HIS A 294 -19.83 -7.19 -7.24
CA HIS A 294 -20.19 -5.78 -7.29
C HIS A 294 -21.43 -5.53 -8.16
N ASP A 295 -21.45 -6.06 -9.39
CA ASP A 295 -22.57 -5.95 -10.32
C ASP A 295 -23.85 -6.58 -9.73
N THR A 296 -23.71 -7.76 -9.11
CA THR A 296 -24.84 -8.47 -8.50
C THR A 296 -25.41 -7.70 -7.32
N LEU A 297 -24.55 -7.11 -6.47
CA LEU A 297 -24.98 -6.28 -5.36
C LEU A 297 -25.72 -5.03 -5.84
N HIS A 298 -25.19 -4.34 -6.86
CA HIS A 298 -25.85 -3.15 -7.41
C HIS A 298 -27.22 -3.49 -8.00
N ALA A 299 -27.30 -4.59 -8.76
CA ALA A 299 -28.57 -5.07 -9.27
C ALA A 299 -29.58 -5.41 -8.16
N LEU A 300 -29.13 -6.00 -7.04
CA LEU A 300 -29.99 -6.28 -5.88
C LEU A 300 -30.51 -4.99 -5.25
N LEU A 301 -29.61 -4.03 -4.99
CA LEU A 301 -29.97 -2.75 -4.37
C LEU A 301 -30.93 -1.94 -5.24
N ASP A 302 -30.71 -1.93 -6.56
CA ASP A 302 -31.60 -1.26 -7.52
C ASP A 302 -32.99 -1.90 -7.55
N GLU A 303 -33.09 -3.24 -7.52
CA GLU A 303 -34.38 -3.93 -7.47
C GLU A 303 -35.13 -3.72 -6.16
N LEU A 304 -34.42 -3.77 -5.03
CA LEU A 304 -35.01 -3.48 -3.72
C LEU A 304 -35.50 -2.03 -3.63
N LYS A 305 -34.72 -1.09 -4.17
CA LYS A 305 -35.12 0.32 -4.26
C LYS A 305 -36.34 0.52 -5.14
N ALA A 306 -36.39 -0.15 -6.31
CA ALA A 306 -37.55 -0.10 -7.21
C ALA A 306 -38.80 -0.74 -6.61
N ALA A 307 -38.63 -1.71 -5.70
CA ALA A 307 -39.70 -2.36 -4.95
C ALA A 307 -40.09 -1.60 -3.67
N GLU A 308 -39.49 -0.44 -3.37
CA GLU A 308 -39.71 0.33 -2.15
C GLU A 308 -39.36 -0.45 -0.85
N HIS A 309 -38.48 -1.45 -0.95
CA HIS A 309 -38.01 -2.30 0.15
C HIS A 309 -36.52 -2.07 0.45
N PHE A 310 -36.04 -0.83 0.26
CA PHE A 310 -34.66 -0.49 0.58
C PHE A 310 -34.44 -0.58 2.11
N PRO A 311 -33.30 -1.11 2.59
CA PRO A 311 -33.07 -1.39 4.00
C PRO A 311 -32.79 -0.11 4.80
N GLU A 312 -33.80 0.73 4.93
CA GLU A 312 -33.88 1.78 5.94
C GLU A 312 -35.17 1.52 6.73
N GLU A 313 -35.02 0.73 7.81
CA GLU A 313 -35.97 0.55 8.93
C GLU A 313 -37.04 -0.56 8.92
N GLU A 314 -37.23 -1.39 7.88
CA GLU A 314 -38.40 -2.29 7.84
C GLU A 314 -38.18 -3.77 8.28
N ASP A 315 -37.02 -4.40 8.05
CA ASP A 315 -36.84 -5.83 8.39
C ASP A 315 -35.39 -6.28 8.68
N GLU A 316 -35.19 -6.95 9.82
CA GLU A 316 -33.87 -7.44 10.29
C GLU A 316 -33.27 -8.51 9.36
N GLN A 317 -34.08 -9.38 8.75
CA GLN A 317 -33.56 -10.47 7.89
C GLN A 317 -33.09 -9.92 6.54
N LEU A 318 -33.85 -8.98 5.99
CA LEU A 318 -33.43 -8.29 4.77
C LEU A 318 -32.17 -7.45 5.02
N ALA A 319 -32.10 -6.74 6.15
CA ALA A 319 -30.92 -5.99 6.54
C ALA A 319 -29.69 -6.89 6.72
N GLU A 320 -29.84 -8.06 7.35
CA GLU A 320 -28.76 -9.05 7.49
C GLU A 320 -28.29 -9.56 6.12
N PHE A 321 -29.21 -9.87 5.20
CA PHE A 321 -28.86 -10.30 3.85
C PHE A 321 -28.11 -9.22 3.07
N VAL A 322 -28.64 -7.99 3.02
CA VAL A 322 -28.03 -6.89 2.27
C VAL A 322 -26.69 -6.49 2.86
N SER A 323 -26.60 -6.30 4.19
CA SER A 323 -25.34 -5.95 4.86
C SER A 323 -24.28 -7.05 4.72
N GLY A 324 -24.69 -8.33 4.76
CA GLY A 324 -23.81 -9.46 4.47
C GLY A 324 -23.24 -9.41 3.05
N PHE A 325 -24.08 -9.09 2.06
CA PHE A 325 -23.64 -8.97 0.67
C PHE A 325 -22.75 -7.73 0.44
N MET A 326 -23.07 -6.58 1.05
CA MET A 326 -22.19 -5.40 1.02
C MET A 326 -20.81 -5.71 1.62
N THR A 327 -20.79 -6.37 2.77
CA THR A 327 -19.55 -6.79 3.44
C THR A 327 -18.74 -7.75 2.55
N LEU A 328 -19.42 -8.71 1.91
CA LEU A 328 -18.81 -9.64 0.97
C LEU A 328 -18.15 -8.91 -0.20
N SER A 329 -18.87 -8.00 -0.86
CA SER A 329 -18.37 -7.24 -2.01
C SER A 329 -17.13 -6.42 -1.63
N ALA A 330 -17.19 -5.71 -0.50
CA ALA A 330 -16.05 -4.92 0.00
C ALA A 330 -14.82 -5.79 0.35
N LYS A 331 -15.03 -6.95 0.99
CA LYS A 331 -13.94 -7.87 1.32
C LYS A 331 -13.30 -8.51 0.08
N LEU A 332 -14.10 -8.83 -0.94
CA LEU A 332 -13.58 -9.30 -2.24
C LEU A 332 -12.73 -8.24 -2.93
N ALA A 333 -13.19 -6.98 -2.97
CA ALA A 333 -12.42 -5.87 -3.52
C ALA A 333 -11.07 -5.69 -2.81
N GLY A 334 -11.06 -5.73 -1.48
CA GLY A 334 -9.82 -5.63 -0.70
C GLY A 334 -8.86 -6.80 -0.92
N ALA A 335 -9.38 -8.03 -1.05
CA ALA A 335 -8.56 -9.22 -1.22
C ALA A 335 -8.00 -9.39 -2.64
N LEU A 336 -8.74 -8.93 -3.65
CA LEU A 336 -8.45 -9.20 -5.07
C LEU A 336 -7.96 -7.99 -5.85
N GLY A 337 -8.11 -6.77 -5.34
CA GLY A 337 -7.65 -5.56 -6.03
C GLY A 337 -6.14 -5.52 -6.26
N GLY A 338 -5.34 -6.14 -5.37
CA GLY A 338 -3.90 -6.33 -5.60
C GLY A 338 -3.60 -7.35 -6.69
N VAL A 339 -4.36 -8.46 -6.72
CA VAL A 339 -4.25 -9.50 -7.75
C VAL A 339 -4.59 -8.93 -9.14
N ALA A 340 -5.66 -8.14 -9.23
CA ALA A 340 -6.10 -7.54 -10.47
C ALA A 340 -5.07 -6.54 -11.05
N ARG A 341 -4.34 -5.84 -10.18
CA ARG A 341 -3.29 -4.89 -10.59
C ARG A 341 -1.93 -5.56 -10.85
N GLY A 342 -1.79 -6.85 -10.54
CA GLY A 342 -0.52 -7.56 -10.62
C GLY A 342 0.49 -7.06 -9.58
N ASP A 343 0.01 -6.63 -8.41
CA ASP A 343 0.87 -6.14 -7.33
C ASP A 343 1.65 -7.31 -6.71
N ASP A 344 2.97 -7.36 -6.92
CA ASP A 344 3.87 -8.39 -6.37
C ASP A 344 3.94 -8.43 -4.83
N PHE A 345 3.33 -7.44 -4.17
CA PHE A 345 3.28 -7.34 -2.70
C PHE A 345 2.34 -8.36 -2.05
N PHE A 346 1.46 -9.01 -2.82
CA PHE A 346 0.47 -9.95 -2.28
C PHE A 346 0.95 -11.39 -2.44
N GLU A 347 1.52 -11.95 -1.38
CA GLU A 347 1.89 -13.36 -1.36
C GLU A 347 0.65 -14.26 -1.53
N PRO A 348 0.71 -15.33 -2.36
CA PRO A 348 -0.42 -16.23 -2.59
C PRO A 348 -1.04 -16.79 -1.30
N GLY A 349 -0.22 -17.09 -0.28
CA GLY A 349 -0.67 -17.57 1.02
C GLY A 349 -1.58 -16.57 1.75
N MET A 350 -1.28 -15.27 1.66
CA MET A 350 -2.08 -14.20 2.25
C MET A 350 -3.44 -14.08 1.57
N VAL A 351 -3.45 -14.05 0.24
CA VAL A 351 -4.68 -13.97 -0.55
C VAL A 351 -5.57 -15.18 -0.26
N VAL A 352 -5.00 -16.38 -0.18
CA VAL A 352 -5.75 -17.60 0.20
C VAL A 352 -6.36 -17.49 1.59
N ALA A 353 -5.64 -16.92 2.58
CA ALA A 353 -6.18 -16.71 3.92
C ALA A 353 -7.39 -15.75 3.91
N TRP A 354 -7.32 -14.64 3.19
CA TRP A 354 -8.46 -13.74 3.04
C TRP A 354 -9.64 -14.37 2.31
N LEU A 355 -9.38 -15.11 1.22
CA LEU A 355 -10.43 -15.82 0.49
C LEU A 355 -11.14 -16.87 1.36
N LYS A 356 -10.42 -17.56 2.26
CA LYS A 356 -11.04 -18.47 3.24
C LYS A 356 -11.96 -17.74 4.21
N ARG A 357 -11.55 -16.58 4.72
CA ARG A 357 -12.41 -15.73 5.58
C ARG A 357 -13.64 -15.24 4.80
N ILE A 358 -13.48 -14.90 3.52
CA ILE A 358 -14.57 -14.52 2.63
C ILE A 358 -15.55 -15.68 2.41
N LEU A 359 -15.08 -16.93 2.32
CA LEU A 359 -15.96 -18.11 2.25
C LEU A 359 -16.90 -18.22 3.46
N GLU A 360 -16.47 -17.82 4.65
CA GLU A 360 -17.33 -17.79 5.83
C GLU A 360 -18.44 -16.73 5.69
N ILE A 361 -18.09 -15.55 5.20
CA ILE A 361 -19.04 -14.45 4.93
C ILE A 361 -20.04 -14.87 3.83
N LEU A 362 -19.57 -15.51 2.76
CA LEU A 362 -20.40 -16.07 1.70
C LEU A 362 -21.42 -17.06 2.26
N ASN A 363 -20.99 -18.03 3.08
CA ASN A 363 -21.88 -19.04 3.64
C ASN A 363 -22.96 -18.39 4.55
N LYS A 364 -22.59 -17.39 5.35
CA LYS A 364 -23.54 -16.63 6.18
C LYS A 364 -24.54 -15.84 5.32
N THR A 365 -24.06 -15.17 4.29
CA THR A 365 -24.90 -14.37 3.37
C THR A 365 -25.87 -15.25 2.60
N ILE A 366 -25.45 -16.45 2.15
CA ILE A 366 -26.33 -17.44 1.53
C ILE A 366 -27.41 -17.90 2.51
N ALA A 367 -27.07 -18.13 3.77
CA ALA A 367 -28.05 -18.48 4.80
C ALA A 367 -29.06 -17.35 5.05
N ALA A 368 -28.61 -16.09 5.09
CA ALA A 368 -29.47 -14.91 5.20
C ALA A 368 -30.39 -14.73 3.97
N ALA A 369 -29.91 -15.06 2.77
CA ALA A 369 -30.75 -15.08 1.57
C ALA A 369 -31.88 -16.13 1.68
N ASP A 370 -31.58 -17.30 2.27
CA ASP A 370 -32.54 -18.37 2.47
C ASP A 370 -33.62 -18.04 3.51
N THR A 371 -33.28 -17.29 4.57
CA THR A 371 -34.25 -16.81 5.55
C THR A 371 -35.15 -15.71 4.98
N THR A 372 -34.58 -14.82 4.17
CA THR A 372 -35.29 -13.71 3.50
C THR A 372 -36.38 -14.22 2.54
N ARG A 373 -36.23 -15.42 1.96
CA ARG A 373 -37.20 -16.02 1.03
C ARG A 373 -38.60 -16.23 1.62
N VAL A 374 -38.72 -16.25 2.95
CA VAL A 374 -40.02 -16.40 3.62
C VAL A 374 -40.83 -15.10 3.55
N LYS A 375 -40.19 -13.97 3.22
CA LYS A 375 -40.78 -12.64 3.18
C LYS A 375 -40.78 -12.17 1.72
N ASP A 376 -41.94 -11.77 1.21
CA ASP A 376 -42.17 -11.45 -0.20
C ASP A 376 -41.58 -10.08 -0.62
N PHE A 377 -40.33 -9.77 -0.23
CA PHE A 377 -39.64 -8.51 -0.57
C PHE A 377 -39.28 -8.41 -2.05
N LEU A 378 -38.99 -9.55 -2.67
CA LEU A 378 -38.74 -9.68 -4.10
C LEU A 378 -39.48 -10.91 -4.63
N PRO A 379 -39.81 -10.94 -5.92
CA PRO A 379 -40.29 -12.15 -6.57
C PRO A 379 -39.35 -13.33 -6.30
N ALA A 380 -39.92 -14.51 -6.02
CA ALA A 380 -39.16 -15.68 -5.58
C ALA A 380 -38.08 -16.13 -6.59
N ASP A 381 -38.30 -15.88 -7.88
CA ASP A 381 -37.34 -16.13 -8.95
C ASP A 381 -36.16 -15.15 -8.92
N ARG A 382 -36.38 -13.88 -8.56
CA ARG A 382 -35.31 -12.88 -8.39
C ARG A 382 -34.46 -13.20 -7.17
N LEU A 383 -35.07 -13.54 -6.03
CA LEU A 383 -34.30 -13.94 -4.85
C LEU A 383 -33.51 -15.24 -5.10
N ALA A 384 -34.09 -16.18 -5.84
CA ALA A 384 -33.37 -17.39 -6.27
C ALA A 384 -32.17 -17.07 -7.19
N TYR A 385 -32.30 -16.05 -8.04
CA TYR A 385 -31.20 -15.56 -8.88
C TYR A 385 -30.03 -15.04 -8.02
N TYR A 386 -30.26 -14.11 -7.09
CA TYR A 386 -29.18 -13.57 -6.22
C TYR A 386 -28.52 -14.66 -5.38
N ARG A 387 -29.31 -15.61 -4.88
CA ARG A 387 -28.76 -16.79 -4.19
C ARG A 387 -27.88 -17.63 -5.12
N SER A 388 -28.29 -17.85 -6.36
CA SER A 388 -27.48 -18.60 -7.34
C SER A 388 -26.17 -17.89 -7.68
N GLU A 389 -26.18 -16.56 -7.74
CA GLU A 389 -24.97 -15.75 -7.95
C GLU A 389 -24.00 -15.88 -6.77
N LEU A 390 -24.50 -15.84 -5.52
CA LEU A 390 -23.66 -16.09 -4.34
C LEU A 390 -23.01 -17.49 -4.34
N PHE A 391 -23.72 -18.52 -4.79
CA PHE A 391 -23.14 -19.84 -4.96
C PHE A 391 -22.06 -19.87 -6.05
N ALA A 392 -22.30 -19.19 -7.17
CA ALA A 392 -21.33 -19.13 -8.25
C ALA A 392 -20.05 -18.38 -7.84
N ILE A 393 -20.18 -17.24 -7.16
CA ILE A 393 -19.05 -16.50 -6.57
C ILE A 393 -18.27 -17.41 -5.61
N ARG A 394 -18.97 -18.20 -4.78
CA ARG A 394 -18.32 -19.16 -3.87
C ARG A 394 -17.54 -20.24 -4.61
N GLU A 395 -18.06 -20.76 -5.73
CA GLU A 395 -17.35 -21.74 -6.55
C GLU A 395 -16.10 -21.14 -7.21
N GLU A 396 -16.21 -19.92 -7.73
CA GLU A 396 -15.08 -19.19 -8.32
C GLU A 396 -13.99 -18.89 -7.28
N VAL A 397 -14.36 -18.47 -6.07
CA VAL A 397 -13.42 -18.27 -4.95
C VAL A 397 -12.71 -19.59 -4.59
N LEU A 398 -13.43 -20.70 -4.55
CA LEU A 398 -12.83 -22.01 -4.29
C LEU A 398 -11.85 -22.44 -5.38
N GLU A 399 -12.16 -22.15 -6.64
CA GLU A 399 -11.26 -22.45 -7.75
C GLU A 399 -10.01 -21.57 -7.72
N LEU A 400 -10.16 -20.27 -7.46
CA LEU A 400 -9.05 -19.35 -7.29
C LEU A 400 -8.12 -19.76 -6.14
N ILE A 401 -8.67 -20.22 -5.01
CA ILE A 401 -7.87 -20.78 -3.91
C ILE A 401 -7.04 -21.99 -4.38
N LYS A 402 -7.60 -22.88 -5.22
CA LYS A 402 -6.84 -24.03 -5.74
C LYS A 402 -5.74 -23.56 -6.68
N GLU A 403 -6.02 -22.59 -7.55
CA GLU A 403 -5.02 -22.04 -8.47
C GLU A 403 -3.87 -21.39 -7.70
N LEU A 404 -4.17 -20.53 -6.74
CA LEU A 404 -3.16 -19.85 -5.91
C LEU A 404 -2.29 -20.81 -5.10
N ARG A 405 -2.82 -21.98 -4.71
CA ARG A 405 -2.06 -23.06 -4.05
C ARG A 405 -1.17 -23.87 -4.98
N SER A 406 -1.40 -23.77 -6.30
CA SER A 406 -0.63 -24.48 -7.32
C SER A 406 0.50 -23.65 -7.93
N ARG A 407 0.48 -22.34 -7.66
CA ARG A 407 1.60 -21.41 -7.89
C ARG A 407 2.60 -21.58 -6.74
#